data_AF-A0A7W0U9Q2-F1
#
_entry.id   AF-A0A7W0U9Q2-F1
#
_cell.length_a   1.000
_cell.length_b   1.000
_cell.length_c   1.000
_cell.angle_alpha   90.00
_cell.angle_beta   90.00
_cell.angle_gamma   90.00
#
_symmetry.space_group_name_H-M   'P 1'
#
loop_
_entity.id
_entity.type
_entity.pdbx_description
1 polymer ?
#
loop_
_entity_poly.entity_id
_entity_poly.type
_entity_poly.pdbx_seq_one_letter_code
_entity_poly.pdbx_strand_id
1 'polypeptide(L)'
;MTTGTDVRQAAHAYVGQSGDAVRETFERAFFSAELERLLAEAPGGRVLDLGCADGMVRDLGGERVDEYVGIDLHPPPAETEGQFFAHDLGEGLGPVGDESFDLYFASFGVASHLAPEELERLCRDIAAHARPGSLVALEALGLFSLEWPSLWETPPGSKRALPYRLAAETRVHPWAPSELEGIFADAGIAPTRALDRSVQAGPKVGEGDYWPGLPPVRASLNDLLSGTIESLEALEAPLPPLPAHPAARVHHALVARRQELVDSERGLTPQALARAVWDLDPSTGGGFGHGLLAVGRVE
;
A
#
# COMPACT_ATOMS: atom_id res chain seq x y z
N MET A 1 -3.28 -28.57 18.00
CA MET A 1 -4.08 -28.52 16.77
C MET A 1 -5.26 -27.61 17.05
N THR A 2 -5.01 -26.30 16.96
CA THR A 2 -6.04 -25.28 17.03
C THR A 2 -6.57 -25.08 15.61
N THR A 3 -7.86 -25.28 15.46
CA THR A 3 -8.63 -25.23 14.22
C THR A 3 -8.50 -23.86 13.57
N GLY A 4 -8.20 -23.86 12.26
CA GLY A 4 -8.12 -22.68 11.40
C GLY A 4 -9.43 -21.92 11.41
N THR A 5 -9.54 -21.00 12.36
CA THR A 5 -10.65 -20.05 12.44
C THR A 5 -10.32 -18.92 11.48
N ASP A 6 -10.60 -19.26 10.23
CA ASP A 6 -10.84 -18.44 9.05
C ASP A 6 -10.30 -17.00 9.04
N VAL A 7 -9.09 -16.85 8.50
CA VAL A 7 -8.54 -15.57 8.00
C VAL A 7 -9.54 -14.88 7.05
N ARG A 8 -10.47 -15.63 6.43
CA ARG A 8 -11.47 -15.14 5.47
C ARG A 8 -12.63 -14.35 6.11
N GLN A 9 -12.83 -14.43 7.43
CA GLN A 9 -13.83 -13.60 8.14
C GLN A 9 -13.33 -12.18 8.47
N ALA A 10 -12.02 -11.92 8.37
CA ALA A 10 -11.38 -10.67 8.82
C ALA A 10 -11.44 -9.51 7.82
N ALA A 11 -11.73 -9.78 6.55
CA ALA A 11 -11.64 -8.77 5.49
C ALA A 11 -12.84 -7.79 5.47
N HIS A 12 -13.89 -8.04 6.27
CA HIS A 12 -15.12 -7.24 6.26
C HIS A 12 -15.00 -5.84 6.90
N ALA A 13 -13.89 -5.46 7.57
CA ALA A 13 -13.78 -4.14 8.21
C ALA A 13 -12.75 -3.16 7.63
N TYR A 14 -12.20 -3.42 6.44
CA TYR A 14 -11.51 -2.35 5.69
C TYR A 14 -12.49 -1.37 5.01
N VAL A 15 -13.74 -1.83 4.81
CA VAL A 15 -14.89 -1.08 4.25
C VAL A 15 -15.38 0.05 5.19
N GLY A 16 -14.67 0.33 6.31
CA GLY A 16 -15.17 1.19 7.38
C GLY A 16 -14.13 2.03 8.12
N GLN A 17 -13.03 2.45 7.49
CA GLN A 17 -12.17 3.50 8.08
C GLN A 17 -12.74 4.92 7.86
N SER A 18 -14.05 5.09 8.06
CA SER A 18 -14.64 6.42 8.06
C SER A 18 -14.02 7.25 9.21
N GLY A 19 -13.40 8.38 8.88
CA GLY A 19 -12.77 9.26 9.86
C GLY A 19 -11.24 9.16 10.00
N ASP A 20 -10.55 8.35 9.18
CA ASP A 20 -9.09 8.45 9.05
C ASP A 20 -8.71 9.58 8.08
N ALA A 21 -8.47 10.78 8.64
CA ALA A 21 -8.19 11.98 7.85
C ALA A 21 -6.96 11.83 6.94
N VAL A 22 -5.94 11.07 7.34
CA VAL A 22 -4.74 10.78 6.52
C VAL A 22 -5.13 9.94 5.30
N ARG A 23 -5.99 8.92 5.47
CA ARG A 23 -6.51 8.15 4.33
C ARG A 23 -7.29 9.05 3.38
N GLU A 24 -8.24 9.81 3.92
CA GLU A 24 -9.15 10.67 3.15
C GLU A 24 -8.44 11.80 2.40
N THR A 25 -7.26 12.23 2.88
CA THR A 25 -6.47 13.30 2.27
C THR A 25 -5.28 12.76 1.48
N PHE A 26 -4.26 12.26 2.18
CA PHE A 26 -2.96 11.96 1.61
C PHE A 26 -2.93 10.67 0.79
N GLU A 27 -3.53 9.59 1.30
CA GLU A 27 -3.53 8.32 0.58
C GLU A 27 -4.43 8.39 -0.67
N ARG A 28 -5.62 8.99 -0.56
CA ARG A 28 -6.46 9.28 -1.73
C ARG A 28 -5.76 10.18 -2.75
N ALA A 29 -5.03 11.20 -2.30
CA ALA A 29 -4.25 12.05 -3.21
C ALA A 29 -3.13 11.27 -3.91
N PHE A 30 -2.41 10.41 -3.18
CA PHE A 30 -1.39 9.53 -3.75
C PHE A 30 -1.97 8.62 -4.83
N PHE A 31 -3.03 7.86 -4.51
CA PHE A 31 -3.64 6.95 -5.49
C PHE A 31 -4.30 7.69 -6.65
N SER A 32 -4.90 8.87 -6.41
CA SER A 32 -5.44 9.67 -7.50
C SER A 32 -4.36 10.09 -8.49
N ALA A 33 -3.20 10.55 -8.00
CA ALA A 33 -2.09 10.96 -8.85
C ALA A 33 -1.46 9.77 -9.57
N GLU A 34 -1.24 8.65 -8.88
CA GLU A 34 -0.64 7.47 -9.49
C GLU A 34 -1.58 6.77 -10.47
N LEU A 35 -2.87 6.69 -10.19
CA LEU A 35 -3.86 6.16 -11.12
C LEU A 35 -3.94 7.01 -12.39
N GLU A 36 -3.88 8.35 -12.26
CA GLU A 36 -3.83 9.24 -13.42
C GLU A 36 -2.61 8.94 -14.32
N ARG A 37 -1.43 8.75 -13.71
CA ARG A 37 -0.21 8.40 -14.44
C ARG A 37 -0.30 7.02 -15.09
N LEU A 38 -0.78 6.02 -14.35
CA LEU A 38 -0.94 4.66 -14.85
C LEU A 38 -1.90 4.60 -16.03
N LEU A 39 -3.06 5.27 -15.94
CA LEU A 39 -4.03 5.33 -17.04
C LEU A 39 -3.48 6.09 -18.26
N ALA A 40 -2.65 7.12 -18.07
CA ALA A 40 -1.98 7.81 -19.16
C ALA A 40 -0.89 6.96 -19.87
N GLU A 41 -0.32 5.99 -19.16
CA GLU A 41 0.72 5.08 -19.68
C GLU A 41 0.16 3.75 -20.21
N ALA A 42 -1.07 3.41 -19.84
CA ALA A 42 -1.78 2.21 -20.25
C ALA A 42 -2.25 2.31 -21.71
N PRO A 43 -2.40 1.18 -22.43
CA PRO A 43 -2.85 1.19 -23.82
C PRO A 43 -4.34 1.53 -24.00
N GLY A 44 -5.12 1.58 -22.93
CA GLY A 44 -6.56 1.89 -22.91
C GLY A 44 -7.09 2.03 -21.48
N GLY A 45 -8.41 2.21 -21.35
CA GLY A 45 -9.08 2.47 -20.07
C GLY A 45 -9.73 1.26 -19.41
N ARG A 46 -9.39 0.01 -19.78
CA ARG A 46 -9.93 -1.20 -19.14
C ARG A 46 -9.12 -1.57 -17.91
N VAL A 47 -9.74 -1.51 -16.73
CA VAL A 47 -9.06 -1.71 -15.45
C VAL A 47 -9.60 -2.95 -14.74
N LEU A 48 -8.67 -3.80 -14.28
CA LEU A 48 -8.94 -4.84 -13.30
C LEU A 48 -8.34 -4.42 -11.96
N ASP A 49 -9.20 -4.18 -10.97
CA ASP A 49 -8.81 -3.84 -9.60
C ASP A 49 -8.86 -5.06 -8.69
N LEU A 50 -7.68 -5.48 -8.21
CA LEU A 50 -7.43 -6.67 -7.41
C LEU A 50 -7.38 -6.27 -5.93
N GLY A 51 -8.35 -6.75 -5.14
CA GLY A 51 -8.59 -6.29 -3.78
C GLY A 51 -9.35 -4.97 -3.76
N CYS A 52 -10.42 -4.88 -4.56
CA CYS A 52 -11.12 -3.62 -4.83
C CYS A 52 -11.89 -3.02 -3.65
N ALA A 53 -12.12 -3.79 -2.57
CA ALA A 53 -12.80 -3.35 -1.35
C ALA A 53 -14.09 -2.53 -1.60
N ASP A 54 -14.05 -1.22 -1.32
CA ASP A 54 -15.18 -0.29 -1.46
C ASP A 54 -15.32 0.32 -2.87
N GLY A 55 -14.44 -0.04 -3.81
CA GLY A 55 -14.42 0.50 -5.16
C GLY A 55 -13.73 1.86 -5.29
N MET A 56 -12.91 2.29 -4.32
CA MET A 56 -12.21 3.59 -4.37
C MET A 56 -11.48 3.84 -5.71
N VAL A 57 -10.89 2.82 -6.32
CA VAL A 57 -10.18 2.94 -7.61
C VAL A 57 -11.14 3.29 -8.74
N ARG A 58 -12.35 2.71 -8.75
CA ARG A 58 -13.41 3.09 -9.70
C ARG A 58 -13.76 4.57 -9.56
N ASP A 59 -13.97 5.02 -8.32
CA ASP A 59 -14.32 6.41 -8.02
C ASP A 59 -13.20 7.39 -8.43
N LEU A 60 -11.95 7.05 -8.11
CA LEU A 60 -10.80 7.88 -8.46
C LEU A 60 -10.52 7.90 -9.96
N GLY A 61 -10.76 6.78 -10.66
CA GLY A 61 -10.60 6.69 -12.11
C GLY A 61 -11.55 7.61 -12.86
N GLY A 62 -12.82 7.66 -12.43
CA GLY A 62 -13.86 8.48 -13.04
C GLY A 62 -14.02 8.18 -14.54
N GLU A 63 -14.20 9.23 -15.35
CA GLU A 63 -14.41 9.11 -16.81
C GLU A 63 -13.21 8.56 -17.58
N ARG A 64 -12.04 8.41 -16.95
CA ARG A 64 -10.82 7.86 -17.58
C ARG A 64 -10.83 6.33 -17.64
N VAL A 65 -11.75 5.69 -16.89
CA VAL A 65 -11.91 4.24 -16.85
C VAL A 65 -13.12 3.87 -17.69
N ASP A 66 -12.85 3.33 -18.87
CA ASP A 66 -13.85 2.89 -19.86
C ASP A 66 -14.61 1.66 -19.36
N GLU A 67 -13.87 0.71 -18.77
CA GLU A 67 -14.41 -0.52 -18.22
C GLU A 67 -13.70 -0.85 -16.91
N TYR A 68 -14.47 -1.25 -15.90
CA TYR A 68 -13.97 -1.57 -14.58
C TYR A 68 -14.49 -2.92 -14.11
N VAL A 69 -13.56 -3.78 -13.70
CA VAL A 69 -13.84 -5.03 -13.01
C VAL A 69 -13.09 -5.03 -11.67
N GLY A 70 -13.82 -5.27 -10.59
CA GLY A 70 -13.26 -5.41 -9.24
C GLY A 70 -13.28 -6.86 -8.77
N ILE A 71 -12.19 -7.32 -8.18
CA ILE A 71 -12.10 -8.62 -7.50
C ILE A 71 -11.80 -8.36 -6.03
N ASP A 72 -12.56 -9.00 -5.14
CA ASP A 72 -12.28 -8.98 -3.71
C ASP A 72 -12.81 -10.27 -3.05
N LEU A 73 -12.36 -10.60 -1.85
CA LEU A 73 -13.01 -11.63 -1.04
C LEU A 73 -14.44 -11.22 -0.65
N HIS A 74 -14.64 -9.92 -0.42
CA HIS A 74 -15.91 -9.31 -0.02
C HIS A 74 -16.18 -8.10 -0.91
N PRO A 75 -16.60 -8.32 -2.18
CA PRO A 75 -16.87 -7.22 -3.11
C PRO A 75 -17.96 -6.29 -2.57
N PRO A 76 -18.00 -5.04 -3.06
CA PRO A 76 -18.98 -4.07 -2.59
C PRO A 76 -20.41 -4.50 -2.99
N PRO A 77 -21.44 -3.90 -2.36
CA PRO A 77 -22.83 -4.21 -2.66
C PRO A 77 -23.16 -4.07 -4.14
N ALA A 78 -24.13 -4.86 -4.62
CA ALA A 78 -24.50 -4.93 -6.05
C ALA A 78 -25.02 -3.60 -6.63
N GLU A 79 -25.37 -2.62 -5.80
CA GLU A 79 -25.74 -1.27 -6.23
C GLU A 79 -24.53 -0.39 -6.62
N THR A 80 -23.32 -0.83 -6.29
CA THR A 80 -22.08 -0.13 -6.65
C THR A 80 -21.84 -0.24 -8.14
N GLU A 81 -21.51 0.88 -8.79
CA GLU A 81 -21.27 0.91 -10.24
C GLU A 81 -19.99 0.13 -10.60
N GLY A 82 -20.12 -0.89 -11.44
CA GLY A 82 -19.01 -1.73 -11.90
C GLY A 82 -19.38 -3.22 -11.93
N GLN A 83 -18.49 -4.05 -12.45
CA GLN A 83 -18.61 -5.51 -12.34
C GLN A 83 -17.72 -5.98 -11.19
N PHE A 84 -18.28 -6.74 -10.25
CA PHE A 84 -17.55 -7.18 -9.07
C PHE A 84 -17.66 -8.69 -8.88
N PHE A 85 -16.53 -9.34 -8.56
CA PHE A 85 -16.46 -10.78 -8.35
C PHE A 85 -15.87 -11.10 -6.98
N ALA A 86 -16.54 -12.00 -6.27
CA ALA A 86 -16.01 -12.60 -5.05
C ALA A 86 -14.96 -13.67 -5.42
N HIS A 87 -13.69 -13.44 -5.12
CA HIS A 87 -12.62 -14.40 -5.36
C HIS A 87 -11.47 -14.29 -4.36
N ASP A 88 -10.84 -15.42 -4.07
CA ASP A 88 -9.62 -15.49 -3.26
C ASP A 88 -8.43 -15.32 -4.20
N LEU A 89 -7.77 -14.15 -4.18
CA LEU A 89 -6.57 -13.89 -5.00
C LEU A 89 -5.41 -14.83 -4.64
N GLY A 90 -5.47 -15.45 -3.46
CA GLY A 90 -4.61 -16.56 -3.07
C GLY A 90 -4.85 -17.82 -3.89
N GLU A 91 -5.83 -17.89 -4.79
CA GLU A 91 -6.06 -19.01 -5.72
C GLU A 91 -5.70 -18.65 -7.17
N GLY A 92 -5.34 -17.40 -7.45
CA GLY A 92 -4.99 -16.89 -8.79
C GLY A 92 -5.80 -15.65 -9.20
N LEU A 93 -5.80 -15.32 -10.49
CA LEU A 93 -6.47 -14.11 -11.02
C LEU A 93 -8.00 -14.14 -10.92
N GLY A 94 -8.60 -15.31 -10.72
CA GLY A 94 -10.03 -15.46 -10.57
C GLY A 94 -10.83 -15.50 -11.87
N PRO A 95 -12.17 -15.42 -11.78
CA PRO A 95 -13.08 -15.67 -12.90
C PRO A 95 -13.21 -14.46 -13.81
N VAL A 96 -12.09 -13.86 -14.22
CA VAL A 96 -12.08 -12.88 -15.30
C VAL A 96 -12.32 -13.62 -16.61
N GLY A 97 -13.13 -13.05 -17.51
CA GLY A 97 -13.36 -13.64 -18.83
C GLY A 97 -12.09 -13.70 -19.67
N ASP A 98 -12.18 -14.10 -20.93
CA ASP A 98 -11.01 -14.25 -21.82
C ASP A 98 -10.42 -12.90 -22.29
N GLU A 99 -11.06 -11.78 -21.96
CA GLU A 99 -10.69 -10.46 -22.46
C GLU A 99 -9.67 -9.76 -21.55
N SER A 100 -8.49 -9.45 -22.10
CA SER A 100 -7.39 -8.76 -21.41
C SER A 100 -7.75 -7.35 -20.94
N PHE A 101 -7.18 -6.92 -19.80
CA PHE A 101 -7.25 -5.54 -19.32
C PHE A 101 -6.02 -4.73 -19.73
N ASP A 102 -6.16 -3.40 -19.71
CA ASP A 102 -5.08 -2.46 -19.99
C ASP A 102 -4.23 -2.17 -18.75
N LEU A 103 -4.88 -2.19 -17.59
CA LEU A 103 -4.27 -1.98 -16.29
C LEU A 103 -4.78 -3.03 -15.29
N TYR A 104 -3.84 -3.77 -14.70
CA TYR A 104 -4.05 -4.66 -13.56
C TYR A 104 -3.53 -3.91 -12.34
N PHE A 105 -4.43 -3.50 -11.45
CA PHE A 105 -4.10 -2.65 -10.32
C PHE A 105 -4.42 -3.37 -9.02
N ALA A 106 -3.54 -3.28 -8.02
CA ALA A 106 -3.80 -3.74 -6.67
C ALA A 106 -3.26 -2.70 -5.70
N SER A 107 -4.11 -2.22 -4.78
CA SER A 107 -3.76 -1.19 -3.81
C SER A 107 -3.84 -1.71 -2.37
N PHE A 108 -3.47 -0.86 -1.41
CA PHE A 108 -3.52 -1.11 0.03
C PHE A 108 -2.78 -2.39 0.48
N GLY A 109 -1.67 -2.71 -0.18
CA GLY A 109 -0.79 -3.79 0.24
C GLY A 109 -1.32 -5.20 -0.09
N VAL A 110 -2.24 -5.35 -1.04
CA VAL A 110 -2.79 -6.65 -1.47
C VAL A 110 -1.70 -7.69 -1.74
N ALA A 111 -0.59 -7.31 -2.38
CA ALA A 111 0.51 -8.24 -2.65
C ALA A 111 1.16 -8.82 -1.37
N SER A 112 1.12 -8.09 -0.26
CA SER A 112 1.62 -8.56 1.03
C SER A 112 0.64 -9.47 1.76
N HIS A 113 -0.62 -9.54 1.36
CA HIS A 113 -1.57 -10.52 1.90
C HIS A 113 -1.43 -11.91 1.28
N LEU A 114 -0.61 -12.04 0.24
CA LEU A 114 -0.33 -13.29 -0.45
C LEU A 114 0.99 -13.89 0.07
N ALA A 115 1.02 -15.20 0.26
CA ALA A 115 2.27 -15.94 0.41
C ALA A 115 3.10 -15.82 -0.88
N PRO A 116 4.43 -16.00 -0.81
CA PRO A 116 5.30 -15.89 -2.00
C PRO A 116 4.80 -16.68 -3.20
N GLU A 117 4.42 -17.94 -3.00
CA GLU A 117 3.96 -18.82 -4.07
C GLU A 117 2.59 -18.43 -4.64
N GLU A 118 1.77 -17.73 -3.85
CA GLU A 118 0.46 -17.19 -4.25
C GLU A 118 0.64 -15.93 -5.09
N LEU A 119 1.52 -15.02 -4.67
CA LEU A 119 1.86 -13.82 -5.44
C LEU A 119 2.52 -14.17 -6.78
N GLU A 120 3.45 -15.12 -6.79
CA GLU A 120 4.07 -15.63 -8.01
C GLU A 120 3.03 -16.23 -8.98
N ARG A 121 2.06 -17.00 -8.45
CA ARG A 121 0.96 -17.54 -9.28
C ARG A 121 0.10 -16.43 -9.85
N LEU A 122 -0.33 -15.48 -9.01
CA LEU A 122 -1.13 -14.34 -9.45
C LEU A 122 -0.42 -13.56 -10.57
N CYS A 123 0.89 -13.29 -10.43
CA CYS A 123 1.65 -12.58 -11.47
C CYS A 123 1.72 -13.38 -12.78
N ARG A 124 1.92 -14.70 -12.72
CA ARG A 124 1.89 -15.56 -13.92
C ARG A 124 0.52 -15.57 -14.59
N ASP A 125 -0.56 -15.63 -13.81
CA ASP A 125 -1.92 -15.61 -14.34
C ASP A 125 -2.23 -14.25 -14.99
N ILE A 126 -1.80 -13.14 -14.37
CA ILE A 126 -1.89 -11.79 -14.95
C ILE A 126 -1.15 -11.75 -16.29
N ALA A 127 0.11 -12.19 -16.34
CA ALA A 127 0.90 -12.18 -17.56
C ALA A 127 0.30 -13.04 -18.68
N ALA A 128 -0.29 -14.18 -18.34
CA ALA A 128 -0.96 -15.06 -19.30
C ALA A 128 -2.30 -14.49 -19.81
N HIS A 129 -3.00 -13.72 -18.98
CA HIS A 129 -4.28 -13.09 -19.33
C HIS A 129 -4.09 -11.75 -20.08
N ALA A 130 -3.03 -11.03 -19.76
CA ALA A 130 -2.74 -9.72 -20.31
C ALA A 130 -2.29 -9.77 -21.77
N ARG A 131 -2.49 -8.64 -22.46
CA ARG A 131 -1.91 -8.42 -23.79
C ARG A 131 -0.54 -7.73 -23.67
N PRO A 132 0.37 -7.90 -24.64
CA PRO A 132 1.60 -7.11 -24.69
C PRO A 132 1.31 -5.62 -24.56
N GLY A 133 2.05 -4.95 -23.67
CA GLY A 133 1.87 -3.55 -23.36
C GLY A 133 0.92 -3.23 -22.21
N SER A 134 0.12 -4.18 -21.71
CA SER A 134 -0.68 -4.00 -20.48
C SER A 134 0.21 -3.65 -19.29
N LEU A 135 -0.30 -2.79 -18.41
CA LEU A 135 0.38 -2.41 -17.18
C LEU A 135 -0.07 -3.27 -15.99
N VAL A 136 0.89 -3.59 -15.13
CA VAL A 136 0.65 -4.28 -13.86
C VAL A 136 1.22 -3.42 -12.76
N ALA A 137 0.38 -3.03 -11.80
CA ALA A 137 0.74 -2.15 -10.70
C ALA A 137 0.23 -2.78 -9.39
N LEU A 138 1.14 -3.39 -8.63
CA LEU A 138 0.80 -4.11 -7.40
C LEU A 138 1.43 -3.42 -6.19
N GLU A 139 0.60 -3.04 -5.22
CA GLU A 139 1.07 -2.53 -3.94
C GLU A 139 1.31 -3.67 -2.95
N ALA A 140 2.49 -3.63 -2.35
CA ALA A 140 2.92 -4.41 -1.20
C ALA A 140 3.14 -3.51 0.02
N LEU A 141 3.34 -4.12 1.18
CA LEU A 141 3.96 -3.47 2.33
C LEU A 141 5.48 -3.39 2.12
N GLY A 142 6.09 -2.23 2.35
CA GLY A 142 7.53 -2.02 2.11
C GLY A 142 8.42 -2.71 3.15
N LEU A 143 9.33 -3.61 2.75
CA LEU A 143 10.19 -4.35 3.68
C LEU A 143 10.96 -3.44 4.62
N PHE A 144 11.43 -2.29 4.14
CA PHE A 144 12.24 -1.35 4.89
C PHE A 144 11.43 -0.27 5.62
N SER A 145 10.12 -0.46 5.80
CA SER A 145 9.27 0.40 6.64
C SER A 145 9.77 0.47 8.08
N LEU A 146 9.54 1.62 8.73
CA LEU A 146 9.77 1.82 10.17
C LEU A 146 8.87 0.95 11.03
N GLU A 147 7.81 0.38 10.47
CA GLU A 147 6.88 -0.46 11.23
C GLU A 147 7.54 -1.76 11.69
N TRP A 148 8.49 -2.33 10.94
CA TRP A 148 9.08 -3.65 11.25
C TRP A 148 10.60 -3.75 11.01
N PRO A 149 11.43 -2.92 11.65
CA PRO A 149 12.89 -2.93 11.47
C PRO A 149 13.55 -4.28 11.77
N SER A 150 12.97 -5.09 12.64
CA SER A 150 13.46 -6.44 12.95
C SER A 150 13.45 -7.40 11.75
N LEU A 151 12.70 -7.08 10.69
CA LEU A 151 12.55 -7.93 9.51
C LEU A 151 13.48 -7.56 8.35
N TRP A 152 14.16 -6.41 8.39
CA TRP A 152 14.90 -5.87 7.25
C TRP A 152 15.98 -6.81 6.68
N GLU A 153 16.57 -7.67 7.52
CA GLU A 153 17.57 -8.67 7.10
C GLU A 153 17.00 -10.10 7.03
N THR A 154 15.71 -10.28 7.31
CA THR A 154 15.06 -11.59 7.24
C THR A 154 14.75 -11.89 5.76
N PRO A 155 15.12 -13.04 5.20
CA PRO A 155 14.79 -13.40 3.80
C PRO A 155 13.29 -13.70 3.60
N PRO A 156 12.77 -13.75 2.35
CA PRO A 156 11.38 -14.12 2.09
C PRO A 156 11.00 -15.49 2.68
N GLY A 157 9.72 -15.70 2.95
CA GLY A 157 9.18 -16.92 3.57
C GLY A 157 8.56 -16.72 4.94
N SER A 158 8.24 -17.83 5.61
CA SER A 158 7.39 -17.88 6.81
C SER A 158 7.91 -17.08 8.00
N LYS A 159 9.24 -16.94 8.13
CA LYS A 159 9.89 -16.17 9.20
C LYS A 159 9.75 -14.65 9.04
N ARG A 160 9.53 -14.16 7.81
CA ARG A 160 9.29 -12.75 7.54
C ARG A 160 7.81 -12.38 7.67
N ALA A 161 6.92 -13.36 7.52
CA ALA A 161 5.50 -13.10 7.69
C ALA A 161 5.18 -12.69 9.14
N LEU A 162 4.41 -11.63 9.33
CA LEU A 162 4.01 -11.11 10.64
C LEU A 162 2.48 -11.08 10.78
N PRO A 163 1.94 -11.18 12.01
CA PRO A 163 0.51 -10.94 12.24
C PRO A 163 0.18 -9.48 11.95
N TYR A 164 -0.73 -9.22 11.04
CA TYR A 164 -1.19 -7.89 10.64
C TYR A 164 -2.64 -7.70 11.07
N ARG A 165 -2.87 -6.72 11.95
CA ARG A 165 -4.23 -6.45 12.45
C ARG A 165 -4.93 -5.46 11.53
N LEU A 166 -5.96 -5.91 10.82
CA LEU A 166 -6.96 -5.02 10.21
C LEU A 166 -8.20 -5.03 11.11
N ALA A 167 -9.29 -5.70 10.69
CA ALA A 167 -10.43 -6.04 11.55
C ALA A 167 -10.17 -7.27 12.41
N ALA A 168 -9.40 -8.21 11.85
CA ALA A 168 -8.87 -9.37 12.55
C ALA A 168 -7.41 -9.57 12.14
N GLU A 169 -6.76 -10.51 12.82
CA GLU A 169 -5.36 -10.83 12.56
C GLU A 169 -5.25 -11.69 11.28
N THR A 170 -4.55 -11.16 10.29
CA THR A 170 -4.10 -11.90 9.10
C THR A 170 -2.58 -11.98 9.10
N ARG A 171 -1.96 -12.76 8.21
CA ARG A 171 -0.51 -12.72 8.03
C ARG A 171 -0.18 -11.89 6.81
N VAL A 172 0.81 -11.02 6.93
CA VAL A 172 1.34 -10.26 5.79
C VAL A 172 2.82 -10.50 5.61
N HIS A 173 3.28 -10.35 4.38
CA HIS A 173 4.66 -10.49 3.95
C HIS A 173 5.17 -9.17 3.37
N PRO A 174 6.01 -8.40 4.07
CA PRO A 174 6.64 -7.21 3.52
C PRO A 174 7.68 -7.55 2.45
N TRP A 175 7.70 -6.74 1.39
CA TRP A 175 8.49 -6.99 0.19
C TRP A 175 9.53 -5.89 -0.06
N ALA A 176 10.73 -6.29 -0.47
CA ALA A 176 11.70 -5.37 -1.05
C ALA A 176 11.36 -5.12 -2.53
N PRO A 177 11.71 -3.94 -3.08
CA PRO A 177 11.50 -3.64 -4.50
C PRO A 177 12.12 -4.68 -5.42
N SER A 178 13.36 -5.07 -5.15
CA SER A 178 14.09 -6.06 -5.96
C SER A 178 13.44 -7.46 -5.94
N GLU A 179 12.70 -7.79 -4.88
CA GLU A 179 11.98 -9.08 -4.79
C GLU A 179 10.74 -9.05 -5.67
N LEU A 180 9.97 -7.95 -5.65
CA LEU A 180 8.82 -7.75 -6.54
C LEU A 180 9.25 -7.68 -8.01
N GLU A 181 10.35 -6.98 -8.29
CA GLU A 181 10.95 -6.92 -9.64
C GLU A 181 11.33 -8.31 -10.14
N GLY A 182 11.89 -9.17 -9.28
CA GLY A 182 12.20 -10.57 -9.60
C GLY A 182 10.94 -11.37 -9.92
N ILE A 183 9.90 -11.27 -9.09
CA ILE A 183 8.60 -11.96 -9.32
C ILE A 183 7.96 -11.50 -10.63
N PHE A 184 8.01 -10.20 -10.93
CA PHE A 184 7.50 -9.64 -12.19
C PHE A 184 8.28 -10.21 -13.38
N ALA A 185 9.61 -10.16 -13.34
CA ALA A 185 10.45 -10.66 -14.42
C ALA A 185 10.22 -12.17 -14.67
N ASP A 186 10.13 -12.97 -13.61
CA ASP A 186 9.87 -14.42 -13.70
C ASP A 186 8.49 -14.73 -14.29
N ALA A 187 7.53 -13.81 -14.19
CA ALA A 187 6.20 -13.93 -14.79
C ALA A 187 6.13 -13.42 -16.23
N GLY A 188 7.16 -12.76 -16.77
CA GLY A 188 7.10 -12.10 -18.09
C GLY A 188 6.54 -10.67 -18.04
N ILE A 189 6.63 -10.03 -16.88
CA ILE A 189 6.27 -8.63 -16.66
C ILE A 189 7.58 -7.85 -16.50
N ALA A 190 7.93 -6.98 -17.45
CA ALA A 190 9.12 -6.15 -17.35
C ALA A 190 8.93 -5.06 -16.28
N PRO A 191 9.71 -5.04 -15.18
CA PRO A 191 9.59 -4.01 -14.16
C PRO A 191 10.00 -2.64 -14.72
N THR A 192 9.25 -1.59 -14.36
CA THR A 192 9.47 -0.23 -14.88
C THR A 192 9.79 0.78 -13.79
N ARG A 193 9.12 0.70 -12.64
CA ARG A 193 9.36 1.57 -11.48
C ARG A 193 8.80 0.96 -10.21
N ALA A 194 9.26 1.49 -9.08
CA ALA A 194 8.65 1.29 -7.78
C ALA A 194 8.44 2.64 -7.07
N LEU A 195 7.44 2.73 -6.20
CA LEU A 195 7.08 3.95 -5.48
C LEU A 195 6.65 3.62 -4.04
N ASP A 196 7.19 4.35 -3.07
CA ASP A 196 6.83 4.26 -1.66
C ASP A 196 5.60 5.13 -1.36
N ARG A 197 4.63 4.57 -0.64
CA ARG A 197 3.48 5.30 -0.07
C ARG A 197 3.65 5.43 1.44
N SER A 198 3.57 6.67 1.93
CA SER A 198 3.67 7.02 3.37
C SER A 198 4.91 6.44 4.05
N VAL A 199 6.04 7.15 4.01
CA VAL A 199 7.29 6.70 4.66
C VAL A 199 7.26 6.95 6.17
N GLN A 200 6.68 8.06 6.61
CA GLN A 200 6.66 8.42 8.03
C GLN A 200 5.33 8.14 8.74
N ALA A 201 4.25 7.97 7.98
CA ALA A 201 2.89 8.02 8.49
C ALA A 201 2.01 6.83 8.06
N GLY A 202 2.61 5.65 8.01
CA GLY A 202 1.89 4.40 7.81
C GLY A 202 0.85 4.14 8.91
N PRO A 203 -0.27 3.45 8.61
CA PRO A 203 -1.31 3.10 9.58
C PRO A 203 -0.76 2.42 10.83
N LYS A 204 0.29 1.59 10.72
CA LYS A 204 0.80 0.86 11.90
C LYS A 204 1.85 1.61 12.70
N VAL A 205 2.36 2.71 12.17
CA VAL A 205 3.19 3.65 12.94
C VAL A 205 2.40 4.25 14.12
N GLY A 206 1.07 4.35 14.01
CA GLY A 206 0.21 4.87 15.09
C GLY A 206 -0.04 3.92 16.27
N GLU A 207 0.13 2.62 16.07
CA GLU A 207 -0.26 1.58 17.06
C GLU A 207 0.90 1.17 17.97
N GLY A 208 2.15 1.28 17.50
CA GLY A 208 3.34 0.86 18.26
C GLY A 208 3.47 -0.66 18.44
N ASP A 209 2.54 -1.45 17.88
CA ASP A 209 2.44 -2.90 18.05
C ASP A 209 3.63 -3.66 17.44
N TYR A 210 4.24 -3.13 16.37
CA TYR A 210 5.31 -3.80 15.62
C TYR A 210 6.72 -3.35 16.01
N TRP A 211 6.84 -2.11 16.48
CA TRP A 211 8.09 -1.57 16.98
C TRP A 211 7.85 -0.68 18.22
N PRO A 212 8.00 -1.25 19.43
CA PRO A 212 7.75 -0.53 20.66
C PRO A 212 8.61 0.74 20.78
N GLY A 213 7.96 1.85 21.14
CA GLY A 213 8.59 3.16 21.30
C GLY A 213 8.65 3.99 20.02
N LEU A 214 8.17 3.48 18.88
CA LEU A 214 7.99 4.27 17.68
C LEU A 214 6.97 5.41 17.94
N PRO A 215 7.29 6.67 17.62
CA PRO A 215 6.35 7.76 17.81
C PRO A 215 5.12 7.62 16.88
N PRO A 216 3.90 7.91 17.36
CA PRO A 216 2.66 7.72 16.62
C PRO A 216 2.41 8.85 15.60
N VAL A 217 3.32 9.03 14.64
CA VAL A 217 3.30 10.15 13.67
C VAL A 217 1.97 10.25 12.91
N ARG A 218 1.37 9.13 12.49
CA ARG A 218 0.08 9.14 11.79
C ARG A 218 -1.05 9.69 12.67
N ALA A 219 -1.09 9.32 13.95
CA ALA A 219 -2.12 9.82 14.87
C ALA A 219 -2.01 11.34 15.01
N SER A 220 -0.79 11.87 15.18
CA SER A 220 -0.58 13.32 15.23
C SER A 220 -0.93 14.03 13.92
N LEU A 221 -0.68 13.41 12.76
CA LEU A 221 -1.13 13.97 11.49
C LEU A 221 -2.66 13.97 11.36
N ASN A 222 -3.32 12.92 11.85
CA ASN A 222 -4.78 12.86 11.92
C ASN A 222 -5.36 13.97 12.80
N ASP A 223 -4.78 14.20 13.98
CA ASP A 223 -5.19 15.29 14.87
C ASP A 223 -5.05 16.64 14.16
N LEU A 224 -3.87 16.91 13.58
CA LEU A 224 -3.60 18.16 12.87
C LEU A 224 -4.56 18.39 11.69
N LEU A 225 -4.86 17.35 10.90
CA LEU A 225 -5.80 17.42 9.79
C LEU A 225 -7.24 17.68 10.26
N SER A 226 -7.64 17.07 11.39
CA SER A 226 -8.93 17.34 12.04
C SER A 226 -9.06 18.76 12.63
N GLY A 227 -7.95 19.51 12.67
CA GLY A 227 -7.88 20.85 13.28
C GLY A 227 -7.67 20.83 14.80
N THR A 228 -7.37 19.66 15.35
CA THR A 228 -7.01 19.49 16.76
C THR A 228 -5.50 19.57 16.90
N ILE A 229 -4.99 20.36 17.85
CA ILE A 229 -3.58 20.30 18.26
C ILE A 229 -3.56 19.86 19.72
N GLU A 230 -3.59 18.56 19.96
CA GLU A 230 -3.38 18.06 21.32
C GLU A 230 -1.91 18.18 21.71
N SER A 231 -0.99 17.82 20.80
CA SER A 231 0.46 17.91 20.98
C SER A 231 1.21 17.75 19.65
N LEU A 232 2.40 18.34 19.55
CA LEU A 232 3.36 18.11 18.45
C LEU A 232 4.47 17.12 18.83
N GLU A 233 4.47 16.61 20.06
CA GLU A 233 5.55 15.81 20.64
C GLU A 233 5.92 14.59 19.79
N ALA A 234 4.94 13.87 19.21
CA ALA A 234 5.25 12.72 18.37
C ALA A 234 5.94 13.09 17.05
N LEU A 235 5.68 14.28 16.50
CA LEU A 235 6.37 14.77 15.30
C LEU A 235 7.81 15.21 15.63
N GLU A 236 8.05 15.69 16.85
CA GLU A 236 9.37 16.09 17.35
C GLU A 236 10.19 14.91 17.89
N ALA A 237 9.53 13.79 18.22
CA ALA A 237 10.17 12.66 18.86
C ALA A 237 11.25 11.99 17.96
N PRO A 238 12.42 11.66 18.53
CA PRO A 238 13.42 10.88 17.82
C PRO A 238 12.95 9.43 17.60
N LEU A 239 13.59 8.74 16.65
CA LEU A 239 13.36 7.31 16.47
C LEU A 239 14.01 6.49 17.60
N PRO A 240 13.42 5.35 17.99
CA PRO A 240 14.16 4.34 18.73
C PRO A 240 15.38 3.85 17.93
N PRO A 241 16.35 3.17 18.59
CA PRO A 241 17.51 2.62 17.90
C PRO A 241 17.12 1.68 16.75
N LEU A 242 17.61 1.98 15.54
CA LEU A 242 17.42 1.16 14.36
C LEU A 242 18.55 0.14 14.16
N PRO A 243 18.29 -0.97 13.46
CA PRO A 243 19.34 -1.88 13.01
C PRO A 243 20.40 -1.16 12.16
N ALA A 244 21.62 -1.71 12.14
CA ALA A 244 22.72 -1.19 11.33
C ALA A 244 22.52 -1.52 9.84
N HIS A 245 21.49 -0.93 9.22
CA HIS A 245 21.06 -1.18 7.86
C HIS A 245 21.04 0.12 7.04
N PRO A 246 21.32 0.11 5.72
CA PRO A 246 21.24 1.30 4.87
C PRO A 246 19.91 2.07 4.96
N ALA A 247 18.78 1.36 5.10
CA ALA A 247 17.46 1.96 5.27
C ALA A 247 17.36 2.87 6.50
N ALA A 248 18.11 2.58 7.57
CA ALA A 248 18.09 3.40 8.77
C ALA A 248 18.52 4.84 8.49
N ARG A 249 19.44 5.06 7.53
CA ARG A 249 19.88 6.41 7.16
C ARG A 249 18.77 7.23 6.52
N VAL A 250 17.92 6.60 5.71
CA VAL A 250 16.78 7.28 5.05
C VAL A 250 15.81 7.75 6.13
N HIS A 251 15.45 6.87 7.06
CA HIS A 251 14.54 7.20 8.15
C HIS A 251 15.10 8.24 9.12
N HIS A 252 16.37 8.15 9.51
CA HIS A 252 16.99 9.18 10.35
C HIS A 252 17.04 10.55 9.66
N ALA A 253 17.39 10.59 8.36
CA ALA A 253 17.39 11.84 7.60
C ALA A 253 15.99 12.45 7.51
N LEU A 254 14.99 11.61 7.32
CA LEU A 254 13.60 12.04 7.19
C LEU A 254 13.04 12.57 8.52
N VAL A 255 13.34 11.92 9.65
CA VAL A 255 12.99 12.42 10.98
C VAL A 255 13.71 13.72 11.31
N ALA A 256 15.00 13.86 10.98
CA ALA A 256 15.71 15.12 11.18
C ALA A 256 15.05 16.28 10.41
N ARG A 257 14.69 16.05 9.14
CA ARG A 257 13.97 17.05 8.33
C ARG A 257 12.59 17.40 8.90
N ARG A 258 11.86 16.41 9.43
CA ARG A 258 10.58 16.63 10.09
C ARG A 258 10.75 17.50 11.34
N GLN A 259 11.75 17.21 12.18
CA GLN A 259 12.03 18.00 13.38
C GLN A 259 12.37 19.45 13.02
N GLU A 260 13.27 19.66 12.04
CA GLU A 260 13.61 21.00 11.54
C GLU A 260 12.39 21.76 11.01
N LEU A 261 11.50 21.08 10.28
CA LEU A 261 10.26 21.66 9.76
C LEU A 261 9.33 22.06 10.91
N VAL A 262 9.07 21.16 11.86
CA VAL A 262 8.18 21.44 12.99
C VAL A 262 8.71 22.60 13.84
N ASP A 263 10.03 22.70 14.03
CA ASP A 263 10.64 23.80 14.78
C ASP A 263 10.57 25.15 14.06
N SER A 264 10.73 25.16 12.73
CA SER A 264 10.73 26.38 11.93
C SER A 264 9.33 26.89 11.59
N GLU A 265 8.34 26.00 11.47
CA GLU A 265 7.01 26.30 10.95
C GLU A 265 5.90 26.24 12.02
N ARG A 266 6.24 26.46 13.30
CA ARG A 266 5.28 26.47 14.43
C ARG A 266 4.12 27.47 14.28
N GLY A 267 4.25 28.43 13.38
CA GLY A 267 3.21 29.44 13.08
C GLY A 267 2.20 29.02 12.02
N LEU A 268 2.39 27.87 11.35
CA LEU A 268 1.42 27.35 10.38
C LEU A 268 0.11 26.94 11.05
N THR A 269 -0.97 26.94 10.27
CA THR A 269 -2.20 26.27 10.71
C THR A 269 -1.94 24.76 10.85
N PRO A 270 -2.70 24.04 11.68
CA PRO A 270 -2.53 22.59 11.87
C PRO A 270 -2.51 21.81 10.56
N GLN A 271 -3.46 22.11 9.66
CA GLN A 271 -3.57 21.44 8.37
C GLN A 271 -2.40 21.78 7.43
N ALA A 272 -1.92 23.03 7.47
CA ALA A 272 -0.76 23.43 6.67
C ALA A 272 0.53 22.74 7.18
N LEU A 273 0.69 22.61 8.50
CA LEU A 273 1.81 21.86 9.08
C LEU A 273 1.74 20.37 8.73
N ALA A 274 0.56 19.74 8.84
CA ALA A 274 0.38 18.33 8.46
C ALA A 274 0.76 18.10 7.00
N ARG A 275 0.33 19.00 6.10
CA ARG A 275 0.70 18.94 4.69
C ARG A 275 2.19 19.12 4.46
N ALA A 276 2.81 20.09 5.13
CA ALA A 276 4.24 20.33 5.00
C ALA A 276 5.07 19.12 5.48
N VAL A 277 4.64 18.47 6.57
CA VAL A 277 5.28 17.22 7.07
C VAL A 277 5.12 16.10 6.04
N TRP A 278 3.93 15.95 5.47
CA TRP A 278 3.67 14.96 4.42
C TRP A 278 4.51 15.20 3.16
N ASP A 279 4.68 16.46 2.75
CA ASP A 279 5.49 16.84 1.58
C ASP A 279 7.00 16.55 1.77
N LEU A 280 7.44 16.19 2.98
CA LEU A 280 8.81 15.70 3.21
C LEU A 280 9.00 14.25 2.75
N ASP A 281 7.92 13.46 2.66
CA ASP A 281 8.01 12.06 2.30
C ASP A 281 8.67 11.94 0.92
N PRO A 282 9.77 11.17 0.83
CA PRO A 282 10.53 11.12 -0.40
C PRO A 282 9.76 10.29 -1.43
N SER A 283 9.74 10.76 -2.68
CA SER A 283 9.32 9.95 -3.83
C SER A 283 10.42 8.93 -4.16
N THR A 284 10.53 7.89 -3.34
CA THR A 284 11.44 6.76 -3.54
C THR A 284 10.66 5.55 -4.04
N GLY A 285 11.36 4.52 -4.49
CA GLY A 285 10.82 3.17 -4.71
C GLY A 285 11.64 2.15 -3.94
N GLY A 286 12.11 2.53 -2.76
CA GLY A 286 13.10 1.77 -2.00
C GLY A 286 12.47 0.73 -1.08
N GLY A 287 11.15 0.77 -0.87
CA GLY A 287 10.46 -0.08 0.11
C GLY A 287 10.54 0.47 1.53
N PHE A 288 10.73 1.79 1.69
CA PHE A 288 10.76 2.48 2.98
C PHE A 288 9.36 2.87 3.46
N GLY A 289 8.39 2.94 2.54
CA GLY A 289 7.00 3.27 2.80
C GLY A 289 6.28 2.16 3.57
N HIS A 290 5.18 2.53 4.20
CA HIS A 290 4.18 1.54 4.59
C HIS A 290 3.73 0.75 3.36
N GLY A 291 3.40 1.45 2.27
CA GLY A 291 3.13 0.85 0.97
C GLY A 291 4.32 0.95 0.03
N LEU A 292 4.43 0.00 -0.87
CA LEU A 292 5.38 -0.08 -1.98
C LEU A 292 4.63 -0.51 -3.24
N LEU A 293 4.37 0.43 -4.14
CA LEU A 293 3.75 0.17 -5.43
C LEU A 293 4.83 -0.22 -6.45
N ALA A 294 4.83 -1.48 -6.88
CA ALA A 294 5.67 -1.96 -7.98
C ALA A 294 4.88 -1.90 -9.30
N VAL A 295 5.49 -1.35 -10.35
CA VAL A 295 4.85 -1.18 -11.66
C VAL A 295 5.70 -1.86 -12.73
N GLY A 296 5.06 -2.67 -13.56
CA GLY A 296 5.66 -3.36 -14.69
C GLY A 296 4.75 -3.37 -15.91
N ARG A 297 5.31 -3.84 -17.04
CA ARG A 297 4.62 -3.93 -18.33
C ARG A 297 4.78 -5.33 -18.89
N VAL A 298 3.69 -5.93 -19.37
CA VAL A 298 3.72 -7.24 -20.01
C VAL A 298 4.40 -7.13 -21.37
N GLU A 299 5.36 -8.01 -21.66
CA GLU A 299 6.12 -8.05 -22.93
C GLU A 299 5.40 -8.81 -24.05
#